data_AF-A0A960I498-F1
#
_entry.id   AF-A0A960I498-F1
#
_cell.length_a   1.000
_cell.length_b   1.000
_cell.length_c   1.000
_cell.angle_alpha   90.00
_cell.angle_beta   90.00
_cell.angle_gamma   90.00
#
_symmetry.space_group_name_H-M   'P 1'
#
loop_
_entity.id
_entity.type
_entity.pdbx_description
1 polymer ?
#
loop_
_entity_poly.entity_id
_entity_poly.type
_entity_poly.pdbx_seq_one_letter_code
_entity_poly.pdbx_strand_id
1 'polypeptide(L)'
;MSEVEDFRAEVRAFFDRVPSVMDAAAPPPEEGDDGPAIVLRAKAWRAALFDAGLAAFSYPAAFGGRNDRPDLAAVFQQESHGRIPPEDAVFGIGVGMALPVIRDHGTDELRERFLRPGLRGDEVWC
;
A
#
# COMPACT_ATOMS: atom_id res chain seq x y z
N MET A 1 -9.49 25.51 -7.52
CA MET A 1 -9.57 24.04 -7.62
C MET A 1 -9.69 23.52 -6.20
N SER A 2 -10.62 22.60 -5.94
CA SER A 2 -10.81 22.07 -4.60
C SER A 2 -9.69 21.08 -4.25
N GLU A 3 -9.25 21.03 -2.99
CA GLU A 3 -8.20 20.11 -2.53
C GLU A 3 -8.49 18.64 -2.89
N VAL A 4 -9.77 18.27 -2.93
CA VAL A 4 -10.27 16.96 -3.32
C VAL A 4 -10.03 16.66 -4.82
N GLU A 5 -10.19 17.65 -5.70
CA GLU A 5 -9.93 17.48 -7.13
C GLU A 5 -8.43 17.34 -7.42
N ASP A 6 -7.61 18.10 -6.70
CA ASP A 6 -6.14 18.03 -6.81
C ASP A 6 -5.65 16.64 -6.35
N PHE A 7 -6.15 16.15 -5.22
CA PHE A 7 -5.84 14.81 -4.73
C PHE A 7 -6.33 13.72 -5.69
N ARG A 8 -7.50 13.88 -6.31
CA ARG A 8 -7.99 12.94 -7.32
C ARG A 8 -7.03 12.86 -8.51
N ALA A 9 -6.54 13.99 -9.00
CA ALA A 9 -5.56 14.03 -10.08
C ALA A 9 -4.23 13.36 -9.66
N GLU A 10 -3.79 13.58 -8.42
CA GLU A 10 -2.61 12.93 -7.85
C GLU A 10 -2.76 11.40 -7.79
N VAL A 11 -3.87 10.89 -7.28
CA VAL A 11 -4.14 9.44 -7.21
C VAL A 11 -4.18 8.83 -8.62
N ARG A 12 -4.77 9.51 -9.60
CA ARG A 12 -4.80 9.04 -10.99
C ARG A 12 -3.40 8.93 -11.56
N ALA A 13 -2.61 10.00 -11.44
CA ALA A 13 -1.24 10.05 -11.90
C ALA A 13 -0.36 9.00 -11.20
N PHE A 14 -0.61 8.74 -9.91
CA PHE A 14 0.05 7.65 -9.18
C PHE A 14 -0.22 6.29 -9.81
N PHE A 15 -1.47 5.94 -10.08
CA PHE A 15 -1.76 4.65 -10.70
C PHE A 15 -1.28 4.55 -12.16
N ASP A 16 -1.13 5.67 -12.87
CA ASP A 16 -0.55 5.67 -14.23
C ASP A 16 0.94 5.30 -14.23
N ARG A 17 1.68 5.66 -13.17
CA ARG A 17 3.11 5.30 -13.02
C ARG A 17 3.36 3.92 -12.41
N VAL A 18 2.36 3.30 -11.79
CA VAL A 18 2.50 2.02 -11.06
C VAL A 18 3.06 0.88 -11.93
N PRO A 19 2.60 0.66 -13.17
CA PRO A 19 3.17 -0.37 -14.03
C PRO A 19 4.68 -0.22 -14.21
N SER A 20 5.15 1.01 -14.51
CA SER A 20 6.58 1.30 -14.68
C SER A 20 7.39 1.08 -13.39
N VAL A 21 6.80 1.37 -12.23
CA VAL A 21 7.45 1.15 -10.92
C VAL A 21 7.64 -0.34 -10.66
N MET A 22 6.62 -1.15 -10.96
CA MET A 22 6.67 -2.60 -10.76
C MET A 22 7.60 -3.28 -11.76
N ASP A 23 7.57 -2.86 -13.03
CA ASP A 23 8.43 -3.40 -14.09
C ASP A 23 9.91 -3.10 -13.85
N ALA A 24 10.22 -1.96 -13.23
CA ALA A 24 11.58 -1.63 -12.80
C ALA A 24 12.10 -2.55 -11.68
N ALA A 25 11.21 -3.15 -10.89
CA ALA A 25 11.57 -4.07 -9.81
C ALA A 25 11.78 -5.51 -10.31
N ALA A 26 10.88 -5.99 -11.16
CA ALA A 26 11.02 -7.26 -11.87
C ALA A 26 10.06 -7.31 -13.07
N PRO A 27 10.38 -8.06 -14.14
CA PRO A 27 9.45 -8.29 -15.23
C PRO A 27 8.16 -8.95 -14.72
N PRO A 28 7.02 -8.76 -15.42
CA PRO A 28 5.80 -9.45 -15.08
C PRO A 28 6.02 -10.98 -15.13
N PRO A 29 5.52 -11.73 -14.15
CA PRO A 29 5.67 -13.18 -14.12
C PRO A 29 4.98 -13.81 -15.33
N GLU A 30 5.51 -14.93 -15.81
CA GLU A 30 4.82 -15.77 -16.78
C GLU A 30 3.58 -16.42 -16.13
N GLU A 31 2.60 -16.84 -16.92
CA GLU A 31 1.41 -17.52 -16.39
C GLU A 31 1.82 -18.78 -15.60
N GLY A 32 1.49 -18.80 -14.31
CA GLY A 32 1.80 -19.91 -13.41
C GLY A 32 3.17 -19.84 -12.72
N ASP A 33 3.96 -18.79 -12.94
CA ASP A 33 5.20 -18.54 -12.20
C ASP A 33 4.89 -17.95 -10.81
N ASP A 34 5.15 -18.72 -9.76
CA ASP A 34 5.06 -18.30 -8.35
C ASP A 34 6.42 -17.86 -7.77
N GLY A 35 7.38 -17.56 -8.65
CA GLY A 35 8.74 -17.22 -8.32
C GLY A 35 8.94 -15.85 -7.64
N PRO A 36 10.21 -15.50 -7.36
CA PRO A 36 10.56 -14.31 -6.58
C PRO A 36 10.14 -12.98 -7.24
N ALA A 37 9.87 -12.98 -8.55
CA ALA A 37 9.43 -11.79 -9.28
C ALA A 37 8.11 -11.22 -8.73
N ILE A 38 7.15 -12.08 -8.36
CA ILE A 38 5.88 -11.64 -7.76
C ILE A 38 6.13 -10.86 -6.47
N VAL A 39 6.99 -11.38 -5.59
CA VAL A 39 7.31 -10.73 -4.32
C VAL A 39 8.02 -9.41 -4.55
N LEU A 40 8.99 -9.34 -5.48
CA LEU A 40 9.69 -8.09 -5.79
C LEU A 40 8.74 -7.01 -6.32
N ARG A 41 7.81 -7.38 -7.22
CA ARG A 41 6.79 -6.46 -7.74
C ARG A 41 5.81 -6.02 -6.67
N ALA A 42 5.36 -6.95 -5.82
CA ALA A 42 4.49 -6.64 -4.69
C ALA A 42 5.13 -5.61 -3.74
N LYS A 43 6.40 -5.84 -3.36
CA LYS A 43 7.14 -4.90 -2.50
C LYS A 43 7.30 -3.53 -3.15
N ALA A 44 7.61 -3.47 -4.45
CA ALA A 44 7.72 -2.20 -5.17
C ALA A 44 6.38 -1.43 -5.23
N TRP A 45 5.29 -2.13 -5.52
CA TRP A 45 3.94 -1.59 -5.48
C TRP A 45 3.61 -0.99 -4.10
N ARG A 46 3.82 -1.77 -3.03
CA ARG A 46 3.46 -1.37 -1.67
C ARG A 46 4.32 -0.21 -1.16
N ALA A 47 5.61 -0.23 -1.46
CA ALA A 47 6.52 0.84 -1.11
C ALA A 47 6.12 2.14 -1.82
N ALA A 48 5.79 2.09 -3.11
CA ALA A 48 5.32 3.25 -3.84
C ALA A 48 3.99 3.80 -3.32
N LEU A 49 3.04 2.93 -2.97
CA LEU A 49 1.75 3.30 -2.38
C LEU A 49 1.95 4.01 -1.03
N PHE A 50 2.84 3.48 -0.19
CA PHE A 50 3.15 4.06 1.11
C PHE A 50 3.93 5.38 1.00
N ASP A 51 4.95 5.42 0.15
CA ASP A 51 5.78 6.62 -0.05
C ASP A 51 4.97 7.76 -0.70
N ALA A 52 3.89 7.44 -1.43
CA ALA A 52 2.92 8.41 -1.93
C ALA A 52 1.88 8.87 -0.87
N GLY A 53 1.92 8.33 0.36
CA GLY A 53 0.92 8.64 1.40
C GLY A 53 -0.49 8.13 1.08
N LEU A 54 -0.58 7.16 0.16
CA LEU A 54 -1.82 6.52 -0.29
C LEU A 54 -2.05 5.17 0.39
N ALA A 55 -1.11 4.74 1.24
CA ALA A 55 -1.31 3.60 2.11
C ALA A 55 -2.03 4.00 3.39
N ALA A 56 -2.71 3.03 4.01
CA ALA A 56 -3.00 3.07 5.44
C ALA A 56 -3.89 4.24 5.92
N PHE A 57 -4.96 4.60 5.20
CA PHE A 57 -5.95 5.60 5.62
C PHE A 57 -6.59 5.34 7.00
N SER A 58 -6.47 4.14 7.56
CA SER A 58 -6.98 3.78 8.89
C SER A 58 -5.91 3.79 9.99
N TYR A 59 -4.72 4.33 9.71
CA TYR A 59 -3.59 4.39 10.63
C TYR A 59 -3.21 5.85 10.96
N PRO A 60 -2.68 6.11 12.17
CA PRO A 60 -2.13 7.42 12.53
C PRO A 60 -0.97 7.85 11.63
N ALA A 61 -0.81 9.16 11.43
CA ALA A 61 0.30 9.76 10.70
C ALA A 61 1.68 9.38 11.24
N ALA A 62 1.81 9.11 12.55
CA ALA A 62 3.04 8.63 13.17
C ALA A 62 3.59 7.34 12.53
N PHE A 63 2.71 6.52 11.94
CA PHE A 63 3.08 5.28 11.27
C PHE A 63 3.00 5.37 9.73
N GLY A 64 2.83 6.59 9.19
CA GLY A 64 2.69 6.84 7.74
C GLY A 64 1.26 6.69 7.20
N GLY A 65 0.26 6.62 8.07
CA GLY A 65 -1.15 6.61 7.67
C GLY A 65 -1.79 8.00 7.58
N ARG A 66 -3.08 8.04 7.22
CA ARG A 66 -3.83 9.29 7.02
C ARG A 66 -5.27 9.19 7.54
N ASN A 67 -5.42 8.85 8.81
CA ASN A 67 -6.74 8.67 9.46
C ASN A 67 -7.50 9.97 9.78
N ASP A 68 -6.90 11.12 9.52
CA ASP A 68 -7.47 12.45 9.73
C ASP A 68 -8.26 12.99 8.52
N ARG A 69 -8.18 12.33 7.36
CA ARG A 69 -8.77 12.78 6.08
C ARG A 69 -9.72 11.75 5.45
N PRO A 70 -10.92 11.54 6.03
CA PRO A 70 -11.90 10.58 5.51
C PRO A 70 -12.44 10.96 4.12
N ASP A 71 -12.44 12.25 3.79
CA ASP A 71 -12.77 12.78 2.47
C ASP A 71 -11.81 12.26 1.39
N LEU A 72 -10.50 12.29 1.67
CA LEU A 72 -9.47 11.80 0.75
C LEU A 72 -9.46 10.27 0.69
N ALA A 73 -9.74 9.58 1.79
CA ALA A 73 -9.90 8.14 1.80
C ALA A 73 -11.01 7.68 0.82
N ALA A 74 -12.15 8.39 0.81
CA ALA A 74 -13.25 8.09 -0.13
C ALA A 74 -12.84 8.33 -1.59
N VAL A 75 -12.06 9.38 -1.88
CA VAL A 75 -11.54 9.65 -3.22
C VAL A 75 -10.59 8.55 -3.67
N PHE A 76 -9.66 8.14 -2.80
CA PHE A 76 -8.75 7.04 -3.10
C PHE A 76 -9.52 5.76 -3.43
N GLN A 77 -10.51 5.38 -2.61
CA GLN A 77 -11.33 4.19 -2.85
C GLN A 77 -12.04 4.19 -4.20
N GLN A 78 -12.53 5.36 -4.64
CA GLN A 78 -13.14 5.51 -5.96
C GLN A 78 -12.12 5.35 -7.09
N GLU A 79 -10.96 6.00 -6.97
CA GLU A 79 -9.94 6.02 -8.02
C GLU A 79 -9.10 4.73 -8.07
N SER A 80 -9.01 3.98 -6.97
CA SER A 80 -8.28 2.71 -6.90
C SER A 80 -9.08 1.54 -7.45
N HIS A 81 -10.39 1.68 -7.64
CA HIS A 81 -11.26 0.59 -8.06
C HIS A 81 -10.82 0.01 -9.42
N GLY A 82 -10.50 -1.28 -9.44
CA GLY A 82 -9.99 -1.97 -10.64
C GLY A 82 -8.55 -1.61 -11.04
N ARG A 83 -7.83 -0.81 -10.23
CA ARG A 83 -6.43 -0.41 -10.50
C ARG A 83 -5.41 -1.02 -9.54
N ILE A 84 -5.88 -1.68 -8.47
CA ILE A 84 -5.01 -2.39 -7.54
C ILE A 84 -4.41 -3.62 -8.27
N PRO A 85 -3.08 -3.78 -8.29
CA PRO A 85 -2.43 -4.91 -8.93
C PRO A 85 -2.72 -6.22 -8.17
N PRO A 86 -2.77 -7.37 -8.87
CA PRO A 86 -2.99 -8.67 -8.23
C PRO A 86 -1.88 -9.02 -7.22
N GLU A 87 -0.67 -8.51 -7.41
CA GLU A 87 0.46 -8.69 -6.50
C GLU A 87 0.20 -8.12 -5.08
N ASP A 88 -0.79 -7.22 -4.89
CA ASP A 88 -1.18 -6.76 -3.55
C ASP A 88 -1.67 -7.91 -2.65
N ALA A 89 -2.15 -9.02 -3.24
CA ALA A 89 -2.58 -10.21 -2.52
C ALA A 89 -1.49 -10.83 -1.64
N VAL A 90 -0.20 -10.61 -1.97
CA VAL A 90 0.95 -11.05 -1.16
C VAL A 90 0.91 -10.46 0.26
N PHE A 91 0.28 -9.29 0.44
CA PHE A 91 0.16 -8.63 1.73
C PHE A 91 -1.16 -8.89 2.46
N GLY A 92 -2.01 -9.79 1.94
CA GLY A 92 -3.34 -10.05 2.51
C GLY A 92 -3.30 -10.45 3.98
N ILE A 93 -2.36 -11.32 4.38
CA ILE A 93 -2.22 -11.75 5.78
C ILE A 93 -1.50 -10.68 6.60
N GLY A 94 -0.31 -10.25 6.18
CA GLY A 94 0.48 -9.30 6.95
C GLY A 94 -0.23 -7.96 7.15
N VAL A 95 -0.58 -7.29 6.05
CA VAL A 95 -1.21 -5.97 6.09
C VAL A 95 -2.71 -6.08 6.39
N GLY A 96 -3.41 -7.06 5.82
CA GLY A 96 -4.86 -7.17 5.95
C GLY A 96 -5.32 -7.73 7.29
N MET A 97 -4.48 -8.52 7.99
CA MET A 97 -4.88 -9.18 9.24
C MET A 97 -3.95 -8.86 10.42
N ALA A 98 -2.64 -8.99 10.25
CA ALA A 98 -1.70 -8.85 11.38
C ALA A 98 -1.53 -7.39 11.83
N LEU A 99 -1.36 -6.45 10.89
CA LEU A 99 -1.16 -5.03 11.21
C LEU A 99 -2.35 -4.38 11.94
N PRO A 100 -3.63 -4.65 11.59
CA PRO A 100 -4.77 -4.14 12.35
C PRO A 100 -4.77 -4.61 13.81
N VAL A 101 -4.40 -5.87 14.05
CA VAL A 101 -4.31 -6.43 15.42
C VAL A 101 -3.18 -5.75 16.19
N ILE A 102 -2.01 -5.55 15.57
CA ILE A 102 -0.89 -4.85 16.20
C ILE A 102 -1.25 -3.38 16.50
N ARG A 103 -1.96 -2.72 15.58
CA ARG A 103 -2.47 -1.35 15.79
C ARG A 103 -3.35 -1.28 17.04
N ASP A 104 -4.36 -2.14 17.11
CA ASP A 104 -5.42 -2.04 18.13
C ASP A 104 -5.00 -2.63 19.48
N HIS A 105 -4.19 -3.68 19.49
CA HIS A 105 -3.86 -4.48 20.68
C HIS A 105 -2.37 -4.62 20.98
N GLY A 106 -1.49 -4.22 20.07
CA GLY A 106 -0.04 -4.27 20.29
C GLY A 106 0.43 -3.29 21.35
N THR A 107 1.59 -3.58 21.95
CA THR A 107 2.32 -2.60 22.75
C THR A 107 2.91 -1.51 21.85
N ASP A 108 3.37 -0.41 22.43
CA ASP A 108 3.97 0.67 21.65
C ASP A 108 5.24 0.20 20.91
N GLU A 109 6.03 -0.69 21.54
CA GLU A 109 7.20 -1.29 20.90
C GLU A 109 6.83 -2.15 19.68
N LEU A 110 5.74 -2.92 19.77
CA LEU A 110 5.24 -3.70 18.64
C LEU A 110 4.74 -2.78 17.52
N ARG A 111 4.04 -1.71 17.87
CA ARG A 111 3.54 -0.74 16.89
C ARG A 111 4.69 -0.07 16.13
N GLU A 112 5.68 0.43 16.87
CA GLU A 112 6.86 1.10 16.30
C GLU A 112 7.69 0.17 15.41
N ARG A 113 7.84 -1.10 15.81
CA ARG A 113 8.63 -2.08 15.06
C ARG A 113 7.94 -2.54 13.77
N PHE A 114 6.63 -2.78 13.82
CA PHE A 114 5.95 -3.55 12.78
C PHE A 114 5.04 -2.73 11.87
N LEU A 115 4.43 -1.64 12.36
CA LEU A 115 3.45 -0.91 11.55
C LEU A 115 4.09 -0.28 10.32
N ARG A 116 5.14 0.52 10.48
CA ARG A 116 5.75 1.22 9.35
C ARG A 116 6.37 0.27 8.31
N PRO A 117 7.23 -0.70 8.67
CA PRO A 117 7.79 -1.63 7.68
C PRO A 117 6.73 -2.52 7.02
N GLY A 118 5.72 -2.95 7.78
CA GLY A 118 4.63 -3.76 7.24
C GLY A 118 3.72 -2.97 6.28
N LEU A 119 3.35 -1.73 6.63
CA LEU A 119 2.50 -0.88 5.78
C LEU A 119 3.17 -0.52 4.46
N ARG A 120 4.50 -0.29 4.51
CA ARG A 120 5.35 -0.03 3.33
C ARG A 120 5.64 -1.30 2.51
N GLY A 121 5.41 -2.48 3.06
CA GLY A 121 5.72 -3.76 2.41
C GLY A 121 7.22 -4.07 2.36
N ASP A 122 8.02 -3.48 3.24
CA ASP A 122 9.45 -3.81 3.37
C ASP A 122 9.62 -5.25 3.87
N GLU A 123 8.65 -5.74 4.65
CA GLU A 123 8.55 -7.10 5.14
C GLU A 123 7.28 -7.77 4.59
N VAL A 124 7.43 -9.01 4.12
CA VAL A 124 6.33 -9.90 3.73
C VAL A 124 6.26 -11.00 4.78
N TRP A 125 5.06 -11.25 5.30
CA TRP A 125 4.83 -12.27 6.32
C TRP A 125 3.81 -13.28 5.83
N CYS A 126 4.11 -14.56 6.15
CA CYS A 126 3.37 -15.76 5.82
C CYS A 126 3.48 -16.21 4.36
#